data_AF-A0A3D1CH15-F1
#
_entry.id   AF-A0A3D1CH15-F1
#
_cell.length_a   1.000
_cell.length_b   1.000
_cell.length_c   1.000
_cell.angle_alpha   90.00
_cell.angle_beta   90.00
_cell.angle_gamma   90.00
#
_symmetry.space_group_name_H-M   'P 1'
#
loop_
_entity.id
_entity.type
_entity.pdbx_description
1 polymer ?
#
loop_
_entity_poly.entity_id
_entity_poly.type
_entity_poly.pdbx_seq_one_letter_code
_entity_poly.pdbx_strand_id
1 'polypeptide(L)'
;LERFLILIRTLTVALPMLGLLGTVNGMIQTFDVMTVFGTGNTRGMAGGISVALITTMGGLLTALSGLYFITQLEQRVAREVNNVADALRRD
;
A
#
# COMPACT_ATOMS: atom_id res chain seq x y z
N LEU A 1 -4.35 15.66 -16.59
CA LEU A 1 -4.22 15.60 -15.12
C LEU A 1 -5.05 14.45 -14.53
N GLU A 2 -6.32 14.30 -14.91
CA GLU A 2 -7.19 13.20 -14.45
C GLU A 2 -6.62 11.79 -14.67
N ARG A 3 -5.99 11.54 -15.83
CA ARG A 3 -5.35 10.23 -16.13
C ARG A 3 -4.21 9.89 -15.17
N PHE A 4 -3.46 10.90 -14.69
CA PHE A 4 -2.39 10.69 -13.71
C PHE A 4 -2.98 10.46 -12.30
N LEU A 5 -4.05 11.16 -11.92
CA LEU A 5 -4.74 10.92 -10.65
C LEU A 5 -5.30 9.50 -10.56
N ILE A 6 -5.92 9.01 -11.63
CA ILE A 6 -6.41 7.63 -11.72
C ILE A 6 -5.27 6.63 -11.51
N LEU A 7 -4.12 6.83 -12.17
CA LEU A 7 -2.97 5.94 -12.03
C LEU A 7 -2.45 5.87 -10.59
N ILE A 8 -2.26 7.03 -9.94
CA ILE A 8 -1.77 7.09 -8.56
C ILE A 8 -2.80 6.40 -7.63
N ARG A 9 -4.11 6.56 -7.90
CA ARG A 9 -5.18 5.94 -7.10
C ARG A 9 -5.12 4.43 -7.18
N THR A 10 -4.96 3.90 -8.39
CA THR A 10 -4.82 2.46 -8.60
C THR A 10 -3.57 1.91 -7.91
N LEU A 11 -2.43 2.60 -8.01
CA LEU A 11 -1.19 2.21 -7.33
C LEU A 11 -1.34 2.25 -5.80
N THR A 12 -2.05 3.25 -5.29
CA THR A 12 -2.31 3.39 -3.85
C THR A 12 -3.10 2.21 -3.31
N VAL A 13 -4.12 1.77 -4.05
CA VAL A 13 -4.95 0.60 -3.70
C VAL A 13 -4.21 -0.73 -3.91
N ALA A 14 -3.16 -0.75 -4.74
CA ALA A 14 -2.32 -1.94 -4.93
C ALA A 14 -1.28 -2.15 -3.82
N LEU A 15 -0.84 -1.10 -3.11
CA LEU A 15 0.15 -1.16 -2.02
C LEU A 15 -0.19 -2.15 -0.89
N PRO A 16 -1.44 -2.24 -0.38
CA PRO A 16 -1.81 -3.26 0.61
C PRO A 16 -1.63 -4.68 0.08
N MET A 17 -1.89 -4.92 -1.20
CA MET A 17 -1.71 -6.24 -1.81
C MET A 17 -0.23 -6.64 -1.87
N LEU A 18 0.68 -5.67 -2.08
CA LEU A 18 2.12 -5.90 -1.94
C LEU A 18 2.51 -6.24 -0.49
N GLY A 19 1.91 -5.58 0.50
CA GLY A 19 2.10 -5.95 1.92
C GLY A 19 1.67 -7.39 2.21
N LEU A 20 0.58 -7.84 1.60
CA LEU A 20 0.08 -9.20 1.70
C LEU A 20 0.98 -10.22 1.00
N LEU A 21 1.62 -9.88 -0.13
CA LEU A 21 2.67 -10.72 -0.71
C LEU A 21 3.87 -10.91 0.24
N GLY A 22 4.22 -9.88 0.99
CA GLY A 22 5.26 -9.94 2.01
C GLY A 22 4.93 -10.91 3.15
N THR A 23 3.65 -11.07 3.52
CA THR A 23 3.25 -12.05 4.53
C THR A 23 3.46 -13.47 4.04
N VAL A 24 3.14 -13.74 2.77
CA VAL A 24 3.38 -15.05 2.14
C VAL A 24 4.87 -15.36 2.19
N ASN A 25 5.73 -14.40 1.86
CA ASN A 25 7.18 -14.59 1.94
C ASN A 25 7.68 -14.86 3.37
N GLY A 26 7.19 -14.13 4.38
CA GLY A 26 7.56 -14.36 5.79
C GLY A 26 7.08 -15.72 6.32
N MET A 27 5.91 -16.17 5.88
CA MET A 27 5.40 -17.50 6.20
C MET A 27 6.20 -18.61 5.52
N ILE A 28 6.67 -18.41 4.28
CA ILE A 28 7.58 -19.36 3.60
C ILE A 28 8.88 -19.52 4.39
N GLN A 29 9.49 -18.43 4.87
CA GLN A 29 10.66 -18.51 5.75
C GLN A 29 10.38 -19.26 7.05
N THR A 30 9.20 -19.05 7.63
CA THR A 30 8.77 -19.76 8.86
C THR A 30 8.70 -21.27 8.62
N PHE A 31 8.16 -21.69 7.47
CA PHE A 31 8.11 -23.09 7.08
C PHE A 31 9.50 -23.67 6.83
N ASP A 32 10.41 -22.91 6.21
CA ASP A 32 11.78 -23.35 5.96
C ASP A 32 12.59 -23.55 7.27
N VAL A 33 12.38 -22.69 8.27
CA VAL A 33 12.96 -22.91 9.61
C VAL A 33 12.43 -24.20 10.24
N MET A 34 11.14 -24.48 10.04
CA MET A 34 10.49 -25.68 10.59
C MET A 34 11.00 -26.96 9.92
N THR A 35 11.29 -26.95 8.62
CA THR A 35 11.84 -28.11 7.91
C THR A 35 13.29 -28.40 8.31
N VAL A 36 14.10 -27.36 8.53
CA VAL A 36 15.53 -27.51 8.85
C VAL A 36 15.77 -27.82 10.33
N PHE A 37 15.08 -27.14 11.24
CA PHE A 37 15.34 -27.24 12.68
C PHE A 37 14.22 -27.99 13.45
N GLY A 38 13.20 -28.47 12.75
CA GLY A 38 12.01 -29.03 13.37
C GLY A 38 11.22 -27.98 14.17
N THR A 39 10.32 -28.44 15.03
CA THR A 39 9.52 -27.58 15.92
C THR A 39 10.33 -27.02 17.11
N GLY A 40 11.61 -27.39 17.23
CA GLY A 40 12.47 -26.99 18.36
C GLY A 40 12.97 -25.54 18.28
N ASN A 41 13.02 -24.93 17.08
CA ASN A 41 13.50 -23.55 16.90
C ASN A 41 12.34 -22.54 16.84
N THR A 42 11.68 -22.34 17.99
CA THR A 42 10.58 -21.39 18.16
C THR A 42 10.99 -19.94 17.90
N ARG A 43 12.27 -19.57 18.10
CA ARG A 43 12.79 -18.23 17.78
C ARG A 43 12.81 -17.95 16.29
N GLY A 44 13.31 -18.89 15.49
CA GLY A 44 13.34 -18.71 14.03
C GLY A 44 11.93 -18.64 13.44
N MET A 45 11.00 -19.44 13.97
CA MET A 45 9.59 -19.36 13.59
C MET A 45 8.94 -18.02 13.97
N ALA A 46 9.19 -17.53 15.19
CA ALA A 46 8.70 -16.21 15.62
C ALA A 46 9.27 -15.06 14.76
N GLY A 47 10.51 -15.20 14.27
CA GLY A 47 11.13 -14.26 13.34
C GLY A 47 10.36 -14.12 12.03
N GLY A 48 10.05 -15.24 11.36
CA GLY A 48 9.32 -15.22 10.08
C GLY A 48 7.89 -14.65 10.20
N ILE A 49 7.21 -14.95 11.31
CA ILE A 49 5.89 -14.36 11.63
C ILE A 49 6.02 -12.85 11.89
N SER A 50 7.04 -12.42 12.63
CA SER A 50 7.30 -11.00 12.88
C SER A 50 7.53 -10.22 11.58
N VAL A 51 8.31 -10.78 10.65
CA VAL A 51 8.52 -10.20 9.31
C VAL A 51 7.20 -10.07 8.55
N ALA A 52 6.33 -11.09 8.60
CA ALA A 52 5.01 -11.01 7.97
C ALA A 52 4.15 -9.86 8.54
N LEU A 53 4.15 -9.69 9.86
CA LEU A 53 3.40 -8.61 10.51
C LEU A 53 3.95 -7.22 10.18
N ILE A 54 5.28 -7.05 10.20
CA ILE A 54 5.93 -5.77 9.87
C ILE A 54 5.64 -5.39 8.41
N THR A 55 5.67 -6.35 7.49
CA THR A 55 5.42 -6.09 6.07
C THR A 55 3.96 -5.72 5.81
N THR A 56 3.02 -6.33 6.55
CA THR A 56 1.60 -5.94 6.51
C THR A 56 1.39 -4.52 7.01
N MET A 57 2.01 -4.18 8.15
CA MET A 57 1.95 -2.85 8.73
C MET A 57 2.52 -1.81 7.77
N GLY A 58 3.66 -2.08 7.14
CA GLY A 58 4.27 -1.21 6.13
C GLY A 58 3.37 -1.00 4.91
N GLY A 59 2.77 -2.07 4.37
CA GLY A 59 1.85 -1.98 3.24
C GLY A 59 0.61 -1.14 3.54
N LEU A 60 0.02 -1.32 4.73
CA LEU A 60 -1.12 -0.53 5.19
C LEU A 60 -0.76 0.93 5.44
N LEU A 61 0.35 1.22 6.12
CA LEU A 61 0.82 2.59 6.38
C LEU A 61 1.07 3.37 5.09
N THR A 62 1.69 2.71 4.11
CA THR A 62 2.00 3.33 2.81
C THR A 62 0.72 3.60 2.02
N ALA A 63 -0.24 2.67 2.02
CA ALA A 63 -1.54 2.84 1.37
C ALA A 63 -2.36 3.98 2.00
N LEU A 64 -2.38 4.05 3.33
CA LEU A 64 -3.12 5.07 4.08
C LEU A 64 -2.54 6.47 3.83
N SER A 65 -1.21 6.57 3.79
CA SER A 65 -0.49 7.80 3.42
C SER A 65 -0.76 8.22 1.97
N GLY A 66 -0.77 7.26 1.03
CA GLY A 66 -1.07 7.52 -0.38
C GLY A 66 -2.51 8.01 -0.59
N LEU A 67 -3.48 7.45 0.12
CA LEU A 67 -4.88 7.85 0.03
C LEU A 67 -5.09 9.29 0.52
N TYR A 68 -4.43 9.64 1.63
CA TYR A 68 -4.42 11.02 2.14
C TYR A 68 -3.85 12.00 1.11
N PHE A 69 -2.75 11.65 0.45
CA PHE A 69 -2.12 12.54 -0.53
C PHE A 69 -2.96 12.72 -1.81
N ILE A 70 -3.61 11.65 -2.28
CA ILE A 70 -4.48 11.69 -3.45
C ILE A 70 -5.70 12.55 -3.24
N THR A 71 -6.36 12.41 -2.09
CA THR A 71 -7.58 13.18 -1.80
C THR A 71 -7.27 14.68 -1.77
N GLN A 72 -6.10 15.08 -1.27
CA GLN A 72 -5.63 16.47 -1.34
C GLN A 72 -5.36 16.93 -2.78
N LEU A 73 -4.75 16.09 -3.62
CA LEU A 73 -4.49 16.41 -5.02
C LEU A 73 -5.78 16.52 -5.85
N GLU A 74 -6.72 15.59 -5.67
CA GLU A 74 -8.03 15.58 -6.33
C GLU A 74 -8.81 16.86 -6.00
N GLN A 75 -8.79 17.30 -4.73
CA GLN A 75 -9.42 18.56 -4.33
C GLN A 75 -8.77 19.80 -4.97
N ARG A 76 -7.46 19.78 -5.25
CA ARG A 76 -6.78 20.88 -5.95
C ARG A 76 -7.14 20.89 -7.42
N VAL A 77 -7.09 19.73 -8.08
CA VAL A 77 -7.43 19.61 -9.50
C VAL A 77 -8.89 19.96 -9.75
N ALA A 78 -9.82 19.51 -8.91
CA ALA A 78 -11.24 19.85 -9.03
C ALA A 78 -11.50 21.36 -8.93
N ARG A 79 -10.77 22.07 -8.06
CA ARG A 79 -10.85 23.54 -7.95
C ARG A 79 -10.38 24.24 -9.22
N GLU A 80 -9.25 23.83 -9.76
CA GLU A 80 -8.73 24.43 -10.99
C GLU A 80 -9.61 24.14 -12.21
N VAL A 81 -10.15 22.93 -12.30
CA VAL A 81 -11.10 22.58 -13.38
C VAL A 81 -12.38 23.42 -13.30
N ASN A 82 -12.92 23.61 -12.10
CA ASN A 82 -14.11 24.46 -11.91
C ASN A 82 -13.83 25.94 -12.24
N ASN A 83 -12.68 26.48 -11.84
CA ASN A 83 -12.31 27.86 -12.15
C ASN A 83 -12.22 28.10 -13.67
N VAL A 84 -11.64 27.15 -14.41
CA VAL A 84 -11.55 27.24 -15.88
C VAL A 84 -12.92 27.08 -16.53
N ALA A 85 -13.77 26.18 -16.02
CA ALA A 85 -15.13 26.00 -16.50
C ALA A 85 -16.02 27.24 -16.28
N ASP A 86 -15.85 27.93 -15.15
CA ASP A 86 -16.57 29.16 -14.84
C ASP A 86 -16.07 30.36 -15.66
N ALA A 87 -14.79 30.39 -16.03
CA ALA A 87 -14.25 31.39 -16.95
C ALA A 87 -14.82 31.23 -18.38
N LEU A 88 -14.92 30.00 -18.88
CA LEU A 88 -15.50 29.69 -20.19
C LEU A 88 -17.02 29.88 -20.26
N ARG A 89 -17.73 29.83 -19.13
CA ARG A 89 -19.18 30.09 -19.06
C ARG A 89 -19.55 31.58 -19.06
N ARG A 90 -18.57 32.46 -18.88
CA ARG A 90 -18.77 33.92 -18.79
C ARG A 90 -18.53 34.66 -20.12
N ASP A 91 -17.99 33.98 -21.13
CA ASP A 91 -17.91 34.43 -22.53
C ASP A 91 -19.09 33.87 -23.35
#